data_AF-A0A967H6N8-F1
#
_entry.id   AF-A0A967H6N8-F1
#
_cell.length_a   1.000
_cell.length_b   1.000
_cell.length_c   1.000
_cell.angle_alpha   90.00
_cell.angle_beta   90.00
_cell.angle_gamma   90.00
#
_symmetry.space_group_name_H-M   'P 1'
#
loop_
_entity.id
_entity.type
_entity.pdbx_description
1 polymer ?
#
loop_
_entity_poly.entity_id
_entity_poly.type
_entity_poly.pdbx_seq_one_letter_code
_entity_poly.pdbx_strand_id
1 'polypeptide(L)'
;EVTDTPFCIDSAKPGVLRAGLEVYKGKALVNSVNGEEAKLKEVLPMVAEYKSAVVALTMDDKGIPTDVSTRLAIADKILNEAAKLGIPIEDVIIDPLAMSVA
;
A
#
# COMPACT_ATOMS: atom_id res chain seq x y z
N GLU A 1 -20.69 10.19 16.93
CA GLU A 1 -19.57 9.34 16.47
C GLU A 1 -19.36 8.21 17.48
N VAL A 2 -18.74 7.10 17.06
CA VAL A 2 -18.55 5.88 17.90
C VAL A 2 -17.10 5.69 18.33
N THR A 3 -16.13 6.13 17.53
CA THR A 3 -14.70 6.01 17.84
C THR A 3 -13.89 7.05 17.06
N ASP A 4 -12.75 7.45 17.62
CA ASP A 4 -11.74 8.28 16.97
C ASP A 4 -10.60 7.44 16.35
N THR A 5 -10.72 6.11 16.40
CA THR A 5 -9.69 5.20 15.88
C THR A 5 -9.63 5.31 14.34
N PRO A 6 -8.43 5.52 13.75
CA PRO A 6 -8.29 5.60 12.31
C PRO A 6 -8.68 4.32 11.57
N PHE A 7 -9.13 4.46 10.32
CA PHE A 7 -9.54 3.30 9.51
C PHE A 7 -8.40 2.75 8.65
N CYS A 8 -8.34 1.42 8.59
CA CYS A 8 -7.65 0.68 7.55
C CYS A 8 -8.69 0.27 6.49
N ILE A 9 -8.59 0.83 5.28
CA ILE A 9 -9.49 0.55 4.17
C ILE A 9 -8.89 -0.61 3.38
N ASP A 10 -9.51 -1.78 3.51
CA ASP A 10 -9.00 -3.04 2.97
C ASP A 10 -9.79 -3.49 1.73
N SER A 11 -9.15 -3.36 0.57
CA SER A 11 -9.74 -3.78 -0.69
C SER A 11 -8.70 -3.90 -1.80
N ALA A 12 -8.80 -4.97 -2.59
CA ALA A 12 -8.02 -5.14 -3.82
C ALA A 12 -8.49 -4.24 -4.98
N LYS A 13 -9.64 -3.55 -4.84
CA LYS A 13 -10.24 -2.72 -5.90
C LYS A 13 -9.94 -1.22 -5.65
N PRO A 14 -9.17 -0.55 -6.51
CA PRO A 14 -8.83 0.87 -6.34
C PRO A 14 -10.04 1.79 -6.22
N GLY A 15 -11.12 1.51 -6.95
CA GLY A 15 -12.35 2.30 -6.86
C GLY A 15 -13.02 2.25 -5.47
N VAL A 16 -12.90 1.12 -4.76
CA VAL A 16 -13.41 0.99 -3.38
C VAL A 16 -12.52 1.76 -2.41
N LEU A 17 -11.20 1.68 -2.59
CA LEU A 17 -10.25 2.46 -1.79
C LEU A 17 -10.52 3.96 -1.93
N ARG A 18 -10.69 4.45 -3.17
CA ARG A 18 -10.99 5.86 -3.46
C ARG A 18 -12.30 6.29 -2.82
N ALA A 19 -13.38 5.52 -2.99
CA ALA A 19 -14.68 5.85 -2.41
C ALA A 19 -14.61 5.93 -0.87
N GLY A 20 -13.83 5.07 -0.22
CA GLY A 20 -13.60 5.13 1.22
C GLY A 20 -12.81 6.37 1.65
N LEU A 21 -11.76 6.72 0.91
CA LEU A 21 -10.92 7.89 1.18
C LEU A 21 -11.66 9.22 0.97
N GLU A 22 -12.57 9.30 -0.01
CA GLU A 22 -13.37 10.50 -0.29
C GLU A 22 -14.28 10.91 0.87
N VAL A 23 -14.79 9.94 1.63
CA VAL A 23 -15.73 10.18 2.73
C VAL A 23 -15.07 10.21 4.11
N TYR A 24 -13.85 9.69 4.20
CA TYR A 24 -13.12 9.59 5.46
C TYR A 24 -12.48 10.93 5.86
N LYS A 25 -12.48 11.23 7.16
CA LYS A 25 -11.87 12.45 7.71
C LYS A 25 -10.65 12.06 8.52
N GLY A 26 -9.51 12.65 8.17
CA GLY A 26 -8.22 12.39 8.82
C GLY A 26 -7.32 11.51 7.95
N LYS A 27 -6.33 10.88 8.59
CA LYS A 27 -5.35 10.02 7.90
C LYS A 27 -5.79 8.56 7.97
N ALA A 28 -6.10 7.96 6.81
CA ALA A 28 -6.43 6.55 6.71
C ALA A 28 -5.17 5.70 6.45
N LEU A 29 -5.30 4.40 6.65
CA LEU A 29 -4.38 3.40 6.13
C LEU A 29 -5.03 2.71 4.93
N VAL A 30 -4.34 2.68 3.79
CA VAL A 30 -4.77 1.97 2.57
C VAL A 30 -4.16 0.57 2.58
N ASN A 31 -5.00 -0.47 2.56
CA ASN A 31 -4.57 -1.87 2.40
C ASN A 31 -5.09 -2.43 1.06
N SER A 32 -4.26 -2.51 0.02
CA SER A 32 -2.82 -2.22 -0.06
C SER A 32 -2.40 -1.81 -1.47
N VAL A 33 -1.12 -1.48 -1.62
CA VAL A 33 -0.39 -1.47 -2.89
C VAL A 33 0.55 -2.68 -2.97
N ASN A 34 1.00 -3.04 -4.17
CA ASN A 34 2.05 -4.03 -4.37
C ASN A 34 3.01 -3.57 -5.48
N GLY A 35 4.01 -4.37 -5.82
CA GLY A 35 5.04 -4.08 -6.82
C GLY A 35 4.58 -4.19 -8.28
N GLU A 36 3.33 -4.60 -8.56
CA GLU A 36 2.79 -4.62 -9.92
C GLU A 36 2.71 -3.19 -10.48
N GLU A 37 3.14 -3.03 -11.73
CA GLU A 37 3.26 -1.71 -12.35
C GLU A 37 1.91 -0.97 -12.43
N ALA A 38 0.83 -1.69 -12.69
CA ALA A 38 -0.52 -1.13 -12.73
C ALA A 38 -0.98 -0.67 -11.34
N LYS A 39 -0.73 -1.47 -10.30
CA LYS A 39 -1.11 -1.14 -8.92
C LYS A 39 -0.39 0.08 -8.38
N LEU A 40 0.91 0.21 -8.65
CA LEU A 40 1.68 1.38 -8.26
C LEU A 40 1.09 2.66 -8.86
N LYS A 41 0.76 2.63 -10.15
CA LYS A 41 0.19 3.78 -10.90
C LYS A 41 -1.22 4.15 -10.50
N GLU A 42 -2.01 3.19 -10.00
CA GLU A 42 -3.39 3.45 -9.57
C GLU A 42 -3.48 3.86 -8.10
N VAL A 43 -2.72 3.20 -7.21
CA VAL A 43 -2.88 3.35 -5.76
C VAL A 43 -2.00 4.45 -5.18
N LEU A 44 -0.72 4.56 -5.57
CA LEU A 44 0.17 5.55 -4.94
C LEU A 44 -0.26 7.01 -5.19
N PRO A 45 -0.72 7.41 -6.39
CA PRO A 45 -1.21 8.78 -6.59
C PRO A 45 -2.40 9.11 -5.68
N MET A 46 -3.28 8.14 -5.46
CA MET A 46 -4.40 8.28 -4.52
C MET A 46 -3.91 8.40 -3.07
N VAL A 47 -2.94 7.58 -2.66
CA VAL A 47 -2.34 7.68 -1.31
C VAL A 47 -1.74 9.09 -1.07
N ALA A 48 -1.04 9.63 -2.06
CA ALA A 48 -0.48 10.98 -2.02
C ALA A 48 -1.58 12.06 -1.99
N GLU A 49 -2.61 11.95 -2.85
CA GLU A 49 -3.76 12.86 -2.95
C GLU A 49 -4.48 13.01 -1.61
N TYR A 50 -4.80 11.89 -0.96
CA TYR A 50 -5.53 11.85 0.31
C TYR A 50 -4.61 11.87 1.54
N LYS A 51 -3.29 12.04 1.38
CA LYS A 51 -2.29 12.04 2.46
C LYS A 51 -2.43 10.87 3.43
N SER A 52 -2.73 9.69 2.88
CA SER A 52 -2.94 8.46 3.65
C SER A 52 -1.63 7.69 3.83
N ALA A 53 -1.60 6.80 4.81
CA ALA A 53 -0.56 5.77 4.88
C ALA A 53 -0.97 4.58 4.00
N VAL A 54 -0.02 3.70 3.65
CA VAL A 54 -0.26 2.55 2.78
C VAL A 54 0.50 1.31 3.25
N VAL A 55 -0.17 0.16 3.20
CA VAL A 55 0.47 -1.16 3.29
C VAL A 55 1.00 -1.54 1.92
N ALA A 56 2.27 -1.94 1.86
CA ALA A 56 2.98 -2.28 0.64
C ALA A 56 3.38 -3.77 0.66
N LEU A 57 2.67 -4.58 -0.12
CA LEU A 57 2.91 -6.01 -0.22
C LEU A 57 4.14 -6.30 -1.11
N THR A 58 5.07 -7.13 -0.65
CA THR A 58 6.26 -7.51 -1.43
C THR A 58 5.96 -8.63 -2.44
N MET A 59 5.04 -8.36 -3.37
CA MET A 59 4.75 -9.17 -4.56
C MET A 59 4.70 -8.28 -5.80
N ASP A 60 4.86 -8.86 -6.98
CA ASP A 60 4.84 -8.13 -8.26
C ASP A 60 4.09 -8.91 -9.34
N ASP A 61 4.28 -8.51 -10.61
CA ASP A 61 3.67 -9.15 -11.78
C ASP A 61 4.00 -10.65 -11.92
N LYS A 62 5.03 -11.16 -11.20
CA LYS A 62 5.40 -12.58 -11.15
C LYS A 62 4.78 -13.31 -9.95
N GLY A 63 3.99 -12.62 -9.14
CA GLY A 63 3.34 -13.15 -7.94
C GLY A 63 4.18 -12.99 -6.68
N ILE A 64 3.98 -13.88 -5.71
CA ILE A 64 4.63 -13.83 -4.40
C ILE A 64 6.01 -14.48 -4.48
N PRO A 65 7.11 -13.76 -4.23
CA PRO A 65 8.45 -14.33 -4.25
C PRO A 65 8.67 -15.31 -3.09
N THR A 66 9.52 -16.30 -3.33
CA THR A 66 9.92 -17.31 -2.33
C THR A 66 11.23 -16.97 -1.63
N ASP A 67 12.01 -16.02 -2.16
CA ASP A 67 13.31 -15.61 -1.61
C ASP A 67 13.28 -14.20 -1.02
N VAL A 68 14.17 -13.97 -0.05
CA VAL A 68 14.27 -12.70 0.68
C VAL A 68 14.76 -11.56 -0.22
N SER A 69 15.72 -11.83 -1.10
CA SER A 69 16.34 -10.82 -1.96
C SER A 69 15.32 -10.19 -2.90
N THR A 70 14.43 -10.99 -3.49
CA THR A 70 13.36 -10.49 -4.35
C THR A 70 12.34 -9.68 -3.56
N ARG A 71 11.99 -10.09 -2.33
CA ARG A 71 11.09 -9.31 -1.47
C ARG A 71 11.67 -7.94 -1.12
N LEU A 72 12.97 -7.88 -0.80
CA LEU A 72 13.68 -6.63 -0.56
C LEU A 72 13.71 -5.74 -1.80
N ALA A 73 14.01 -6.30 -2.98
CA ALA A 73 14.02 -5.54 -4.23
C ALA A 73 12.64 -4.95 -4.58
N ILE A 74 11.56 -5.68 -4.30
CA ILE A 74 10.19 -5.18 -4.47
C ILE A 74 9.89 -4.07 -3.45
N ALA A 75 10.28 -4.24 -2.18
CA ALA A 75 10.11 -3.19 -1.17
C ALA A 75 10.84 -1.89 -1.59
N ASP A 76 12.10 -1.99 -2.05
CA ASP A 76 12.87 -0.87 -2.57
C ASP A 76 12.19 -0.21 -3.78
N LYS A 77 11.64 -1.01 -4.70
CA LYS A 77 10.86 -0.48 -5.84
C LYS A 77 9.67 0.35 -5.34
N ILE A 78 8.87 -0.19 -4.44
CA ILE A 78 7.66 0.50 -3.94
C ILE A 78 8.04 1.79 -3.21
N LEU A 79 9.06 1.76 -2.35
CA LEU A 79 9.55 2.93 -1.62
C LEU A 79 10.05 4.03 -2.57
N ASN A 80 10.79 3.67 -3.62
CA ASN A 80 11.26 4.63 -4.61
C ASN A 80 10.11 5.26 -5.39
N GLU A 81 9.09 4.51 -5.79
CA GLU A 81 7.91 5.07 -6.46
C GLU A 81 7.08 5.96 -5.51
N ALA A 82 6.94 5.57 -4.25
CA ALA A 82 6.26 6.37 -3.23
C ALA A 82 6.99 7.70 -2.98
N ALA A 83 8.33 7.66 -2.88
CA ALA A 83 9.16 8.85 -2.68
C ALA A 83 9.06 9.84 -3.84
N LYS A 84 8.96 9.37 -5.10
CA LYS A 84 8.74 10.24 -6.28
C LYS A 84 7.43 11.04 -6.20
N LEU A 85 6.45 10.53 -5.47
CA LEU A 85 5.15 11.17 -5.25
C LEU A 85 5.09 11.97 -3.94
N GLY A 86 6.20 12.05 -3.20
CA GLY A 86 6.28 12.78 -1.93
C GLY A 86 5.61 12.07 -0.76
N ILE A 87 5.32 10.76 -0.88
CA ILE A 87 4.84 9.96 0.25
C ILE A 87 6.04 9.71 1.18
N PRO A 88 5.97 10.12 2.46
CA PRO A 88 7.08 9.96 3.38
C PRO A 88 7.26 8.48 3.76
N ILE A 89 8.49 8.08 4.07
CA ILE A 89 8.81 6.67 4.33
C ILE A 89 8.07 6.13 5.57
N GLU A 90 7.81 6.96 6.57
CA GLU A 90 7.01 6.61 7.75
C GLU A 90 5.55 6.26 7.44
N ASP A 91 5.05 6.60 6.24
CA ASP A 91 3.70 6.29 5.79
C ASP A 91 3.61 5.04 4.92
N VAL A 92 4.73 4.34 4.71
CA VAL A 92 4.78 3.08 3.95
C VAL A 92 5.08 1.93 4.89
N ILE A 93 4.10 1.07 5.11
CA ILE A 93 4.22 -0.12 5.96
C ILE A 93 4.47 -1.33 5.06
N ILE A 94 5.70 -1.85 5.06
CA ILE A 94 6.05 -3.03 4.26
C ILE A 94 5.44 -4.28 4.90
N ASP A 95 4.63 -5.01 4.13
CA ASP A 95 4.18 -6.36 4.45
C ASP A 95 4.97 -7.36 3.60
N PRO A 96 5.87 -8.17 4.21
CA PRO A 96 6.69 -9.10 3.48
C PRO A 96 5.90 -10.30 2.96
N LEU A 97 4.61 -10.50 3.27
CA LEU A 97 3.79 -11.68 2.90
C LEU A 97 4.31 -12.98 3.51
N ALA A 98 4.32 -13.08 4.84
CA ALA A 98 4.64 -14.32 5.52
C ALA A 98 3.67 -15.45 5.11
N MET A 99 4.21 -16.61 4.76
CA MET A 99 3.41 -17.77 4.34
C MET A 99 3.21 -18.72 5.52
N SER A 100 2.12 -19.51 5.48
CA SER A 100 1.88 -20.57 6.47
C SER A 100 3.04 -21.56 6.53
N VAL A 101 3.39 -22.00 7.73
CA VAL A 101 4.28 -23.15 7.91
C VAL A 101 3.54 -24.42 7.52
N ALA A 102 4.25 -25.34 6.87
CA ALA A 102 3.74 -26.67 6.52
C ALA A 102 3.69 -27.58 7.75
#